data_AF-A0A3R5Z4R4-F1
#
_entry.id   AF-A0A3R5Z4R4-F1
#
_cell.length_a   1.000
_cell.length_b   1.000
_cell.length_c   1.000
_cell.angle_alpha   90.00
_cell.angle_beta   90.00
_cell.angle_gamma   90.00
#
_symmetry.space_group_name_H-M   'P 1'
#
loop_
_entity.id
_entity.type
_entity.pdbx_description
1 polymer ?
#
loop_
_entity_poly.entity_id
_entity_poly.type
_entity_poly.pdbx_seq_one_letter_code
_entity_poly.pdbx_strand_id
1 'polypeptide(L)'
;MYKITGEDEFLGYAKRTARFIISQSFVGDEPGDIYKQQKKRNWYGNWWRTIPQNVHSYTGLYIGTTGNAWSLLSLAGVLEGKEWIQTVEYNYFN
;
A
#
# COMPACT_ATOMS: atom_id res chain seq x y z
N MET A 1 14.01 -5.48 -5.98
CA MET A 1 15.27 -4.77 -6.26
C MET A 1 16.19 -4.72 -5.05
N TYR A 2 16.00 -3.88 -4.03
CA TYR A 2 16.92 -3.83 -2.88
C TYR A 2 17.29 -5.21 -2.27
N LYS A 3 16.31 -6.07 -1.99
CA LYS A 3 16.56 -7.42 -1.46
C LYS A 3 17.41 -8.32 -2.39
N ILE A 4 17.41 -8.05 -3.68
CA ILE A 4 18.12 -8.84 -4.71
C ILE A 4 19.50 -8.23 -4.98
N THR A 5 19.59 -6.90 -5.09
CA THR A 5 20.81 -6.20 -5.53
C THR A 5 21.66 -5.68 -4.37
N GLY A 6 21.07 -5.48 -3.19
CA GLY A 6 21.73 -4.85 -2.04
C GLY A 6 21.97 -3.34 -2.18
N GLU A 7 21.58 -2.72 -3.29
CA GLU A 7 21.88 -1.31 -3.57
C GLU A 7 20.96 -0.36 -2.83
N ASP A 8 21.54 0.49 -1.97
CA ASP A 8 20.81 1.42 -1.10
C ASP A 8 19.95 2.44 -1.84
N GLU A 9 20.24 2.72 -3.11
CA GLU A 9 19.39 3.60 -3.92
C GLU A 9 17.96 3.06 -4.04
N PHE A 10 17.77 1.75 -4.19
CA PHE A 10 16.46 1.11 -4.25
C PHE A 10 15.72 1.18 -2.93
N LEU A 11 16.44 1.08 -1.80
CA LEU A 11 15.86 1.32 -0.48
C LEU A 11 15.44 2.80 -0.34
N GLY A 12 16.26 3.72 -0.85
CA GLY A 12 15.95 5.15 -0.93
C GLY A 12 14.67 5.44 -1.72
N TYR A 13 14.52 4.83 -2.91
CA TYR A 13 13.30 4.91 -3.72
C TYR A 13 12.10 4.34 -2.96
N ALA A 14 12.22 3.16 -2.36
CA ALA A 14 11.14 2.54 -1.60
C ALA A 14 10.66 3.41 -0.43
N LYS A 15 11.60 4.02 0.33
CA LYS A 15 11.29 4.95 1.41
C LYS A 15 10.57 6.21 0.90
N ARG A 16 10.99 6.78 -0.24
CA ARG A 16 10.31 7.93 -0.86
C ARG A 16 8.89 7.57 -1.29
N THR A 17 8.74 6.46 -1.99
CA THR A 17 7.43 5.98 -2.47
C THR A 17 6.48 5.68 -1.32
N ALA A 18 6.96 5.08 -0.22
CA ALA A 18 6.14 4.82 0.95
C ALA A 18 5.56 6.10 1.56
N ARG A 19 6.34 7.19 1.63
CA ARG A 19 5.83 8.49 2.09
C ARG A 19 4.70 9.02 1.20
N PHE A 20 4.84 8.87 -0.11
CA PHE A 20 3.80 9.25 -1.05
C PHE A 20 2.54 8.38 -0.93
N ILE A 21 2.69 7.06 -0.84
CA ILE A 21 1.56 6.15 -0.62
C ILE A 21 0.80 6.53 0.66
N ILE A 22 1.50 6.75 1.77
CA ILE A 22 0.88 7.14 3.04
C ILE A 22 0.18 8.49 2.91
N SER A 23 0.75 9.48 2.20
CA SER A 23 0.13 10.79 2.03
C SER A 23 -1.13 10.76 1.17
N GLN A 24 -1.27 9.79 0.27
CA GLN A 24 -2.49 9.58 -0.51
C GLN A 24 -3.59 8.85 0.27
N SER A 25 -3.31 8.38 1.49
CA SER A 25 -4.32 7.71 2.32
C SER A 25 -5.30 8.70 2.96
N PHE A 26 -6.53 8.25 3.14
CA PHE A 26 -7.58 8.94 3.88
C PHE A 26 -7.79 8.29 5.24
N VAL A 27 -8.15 9.09 6.24
CA VAL A 27 -8.63 8.65 7.55
C VAL A 27 -9.97 9.34 7.77
N GLY A 28 -11.00 8.58 8.14
CA GLY A 28 -12.34 9.13 8.35
C GLY A 28 -12.39 10.05 9.56
N ASP A 29 -13.06 11.20 9.42
CA ASP A 29 -13.14 12.21 10.49
C ASP A 29 -14.28 11.93 11.48
N GLU A 30 -15.36 11.24 11.06
CA GLU A 30 -16.59 11.15 11.85
C GLU A 30 -16.63 10.03 12.91
N PRO A 31 -16.93 10.36 14.18
CA PRO A 31 -17.11 9.39 15.25
C PRO A 31 -18.53 8.81 15.16
N GLY A 32 -18.72 7.79 14.31
CA GLY A 32 -20.03 7.16 14.15
C GLY A 32 -20.21 6.35 12.87
N ASP A 33 -19.26 6.42 11.93
CA ASP A 33 -19.30 5.62 10.71
C ASP A 33 -19.41 4.11 11.05
N ILE A 34 -20.35 3.42 10.40
CA ILE A 34 -20.57 1.97 10.49
C ILE A 34 -19.28 1.17 10.23
N TYR A 35 -18.35 1.73 9.46
CA TYR A 35 -17.07 1.10 9.14
C TYR A 35 -15.95 1.38 10.16
N LYS A 36 -16.19 2.23 11.17
CA LYS A 36 -15.27 2.54 12.29
C LYS A 36 -13.86 2.90 11.83
N GLN A 37 -13.73 3.81 10.85
CA GLN A 37 -12.46 4.06 10.13
C GLN A 37 -11.56 5.17 10.71
N GLN A 38 -11.93 5.80 11.84
CA GLN A 38 -11.17 6.92 12.42
C GLN A 38 -9.69 6.64 12.76
N LYS A 39 -9.28 5.37 12.81
CA LYS A 39 -7.88 4.97 13.07
C LYS A 39 -7.28 4.12 11.95
N LYS A 40 -8.00 3.97 10.83
CA LYS A 40 -7.60 3.11 9.73
C LYS A 40 -7.36 3.98 8.50
N ARG A 41 -6.23 3.72 7.83
CA ARG A 41 -5.89 4.37 6.55
C ARG A 41 -6.56 3.61 5.42
N ASN A 42 -7.23 4.34 4.54
CA ASN A 42 -7.84 3.81 3.33
C ASN A 42 -7.23 4.47 2.10
N TRP A 43 -7.15 3.73 0.99
CA TRP A 43 -6.69 4.24 -0.29
C TRP A 43 -7.85 4.19 -1.28
N TYR A 44 -8.52 5.32 -1.47
CA TYR A 44 -9.55 5.44 -2.50
C TYR A 44 -8.90 5.81 -3.84
N GLY A 45 -9.41 5.24 -4.93
CA GLY A 45 -8.94 5.57 -6.27
C GLY A 45 -9.17 7.05 -6.59
N ASN A 46 -8.19 7.66 -7.29
CA ASN A 46 -8.18 9.08 -7.67
C ASN A 46 -9.40 9.52 -8.52
N TRP A 47 -10.21 8.58 -9.02
CA TRP A 47 -11.36 8.85 -9.89
C TRP A 47 -12.62 9.32 -9.16
N TRP A 48 -12.69 9.22 -7.82
CA TRP A 48 -13.91 9.53 -7.03
C TRP A 48 -13.69 10.49 -5.84
N ARG A 49 -12.67 11.36 -5.90
CA ARG A 49 -12.42 12.35 -4.82
C ARG A 49 -13.55 13.37 -4.61
N THR A 50 -14.50 13.47 -5.54
CA THR A 50 -15.66 14.35 -5.43
C THR A 50 -16.70 13.85 -4.44
N ILE A 51 -16.80 12.52 -4.21
CA ILE A 51 -17.72 11.91 -3.24
C ILE A 51 -17.03 10.70 -2.58
N PRO A 52 -16.15 10.91 -1.58
CA PRO A 52 -15.38 9.84 -0.96
C PRO A 52 -16.22 8.77 -0.24
N GLN A 53 -17.49 9.08 0.05
CA GLN A 53 -18.44 8.19 0.72
C GLN A 53 -19.15 7.22 -0.24
N ASN A 54 -19.09 7.47 -1.56
CA ASN A 54 -19.83 6.69 -2.55
C ASN A 54 -18.89 5.79 -3.35
N VAL A 55 -18.53 4.66 -2.74
CA VAL A 55 -17.60 3.68 -3.33
C VAL A 55 -18.39 2.58 -4.02
N HIS A 56 -18.58 2.70 -5.34
CA HIS A 56 -18.93 1.55 -6.17
C HIS A 56 -17.66 0.75 -6.44
N SER A 57 -17.53 -0.41 -5.80
CA SER A 57 -16.36 -1.28 -5.87
C SER A 57 -16.25 -1.95 -7.24
N TYR A 58 -15.63 -1.26 -8.20
CA TYR A 58 -15.08 -1.91 -9.38
C TYR A 58 -13.78 -2.62 -9.01
N THR A 59 -13.53 -3.79 -9.60
CA THR A 59 -12.39 -4.68 -9.33
C THR A 59 -11.02 -3.98 -9.31
N GLY A 60 -10.88 -2.85 -10.01
CA GLY A 60 -9.67 -2.01 -9.99
C GLY A 60 -9.36 -1.32 -8.65
N LEU A 61 -10.34 -1.13 -7.75
CA LEU A 61 -10.16 -0.49 -6.44
C LEU A 61 -9.40 -1.39 -5.45
N TYR A 62 -9.65 -2.71 -5.52
CA TYR A 62 -8.98 -3.72 -4.69
C TYR A 62 -7.49 -3.85 -5.05
N ILE A 63 -7.16 -3.74 -6.33
CA ILE A 63 -5.77 -3.90 -6.81
C ILE A 63 -4.89 -2.76 -6.28
N GLY A 64 -5.40 -1.53 -6.22
CA GLY A 64 -4.66 -0.38 -5.67
C GLY A 64 -4.40 -0.49 -4.17
N THR A 65 -5.40 -0.91 -3.39
CA THR A 65 -5.26 -1.04 -1.93
C THR A 65 -4.32 -2.20 -1.57
N THR A 66 -4.45 -3.35 -2.22
CA THR A 66 -3.58 -4.51 -2.00
C THR A 66 -2.14 -4.20 -2.41
N GLY A 67 -1.93 -3.55 -3.57
CA GLY A 67 -0.60 -3.14 -4.02
C GLY A 67 0.09 -2.15 -3.06
N ASN A 68 -0.67 -1.19 -2.52
CA ASN A 68 -0.17 -0.24 -1.52
C ASN A 68 0.19 -0.94 -0.21
N ALA A 69 -0.70 -1.80 0.30
CA ALA A 69 -0.46 -2.56 1.52
C ALA A 69 0.76 -3.48 1.38
N TRP A 70 0.87 -4.21 0.25
CA TRP A 70 2.01 -5.07 -0.05
C TRP A 70 3.33 -4.29 -0.11
N SER A 71 3.33 -3.13 -0.78
CA SER A 71 4.51 -2.27 -0.91
C SER A 71 4.99 -1.76 0.45
N LEU A 72 4.06 -1.31 1.30
CA LEU A 72 4.38 -0.82 2.64
C LEU A 72 4.86 -1.96 3.55
N LEU A 73 4.19 -3.11 3.52
CA LEU A 73 4.55 -4.28 4.31
C LEU A 73 5.93 -4.83 3.89
N SER A 74 6.24 -4.79 2.59
CA SER A 74 7.53 -5.25 2.06
C SER A 74 8.66 -4.38 2.58
N LEU A 75 8.47 -3.06 2.56
CA LEU A 75 9.44 -2.11 3.10
C LEU A 75 9.59 -2.27 4.61
N ALA A 76 8.49 -2.39 5.35
CA ALA A 76 8.54 -2.56 6.80
C ALA A 76 9.30 -3.84 7.19
N GLY A 77 9.08 -4.95 6.49
CA GLY A 77 9.85 -6.17 6.68
C GLY A 77 11.36 -5.96 6.48
N VAL A 78 11.75 -5.24 5.42
CA VAL A 78 13.16 -4.90 5.20
C VAL A 78 13.73 -4.05 6.35
N LEU A 79 13.00 -3.03 6.80
CA LEU A 79 13.47 -2.10 7.84
C LEU A 79 13.58 -2.77 9.23
N GLU A 80 12.68 -3.70 9.53
CA GLU A 80 12.68 -4.44 10.79
C GLU A 80 13.54 -5.71 10.76
N GLY A 81 14.13 -6.05 9.61
CA GLY A 81 14.84 -7.32 9.43
C GLY A 81 13.93 -8.54 9.57
N LYS A 82 12.64 -8.38 9.23
CA LYS A 82 11.61 -9.43 9.32
C LYS A 82 11.11 -9.84 7.95
N GLU A 83 10.83 -11.11 7.80
CA GLU A 83 10.25 -11.65 6.58
C GLU A 83 8.75 -11.93 6.77
N TRP A 84 7.93 -10.91 6.50
CA TRP A 84 6.46 -11.03 6.58
C TRP A 84 5.81 -11.46 5.27
N ILE A 85 6.55 -11.33 4.17
CA ILE A 85 6.06 -11.61 2.84
C ILE A 85 7.19 -12.19 2.01
N GLN A 86 6.88 -13.30 1.35
CA GLN A 86 7.75 -13.94 0.38
C GLN A 86 7.52 -13.32 -0.99
N THR A 87 8.62 -12.96 -1.65
CA THR A 87 8.58 -12.68 -3.08
C THR A 87 8.49 -14.02 -3.80
N VAL A 88 7.32 -14.33 -4.35
CA VAL A 88 7.15 -15.52 -5.18
C VAL A 88 7.37 -15.09 -6.63
N GLU A 89 8.56 -15.38 -7.17
CA GLU A 89 8.78 -15.33 -8.62
C GLU A 89 8.44 -16.70 -9.21
N TYR A 90 7.54 -16.72 -10.19
CA TYR A 90 7.37 -17.88 -11.04
C TYR A 90 8.56 -17.96 -11.99
N ASN A 91 9.48 -18.89 -11.73
CA ASN A 91 10.48 -19.27 -12.72
C ASN A 91 9.77 -19.99 -13.87
N TYR A 92 9.58 -19.29 -14.99
CA TYR A 92 8.94 -19.83 -16.19
C TYR A 92 9.91 -20.59 -17.11
N PHE A 93 11.15 -20.82 -16.67
CA PHE A 93 12.19 -21.49 -17.45
C PHE A 93 12.69 -22.71 -16.68
N ASN A 94 12.16 -23.87 -17.07
CA ASN A 94 12.86 -25.16 -16.98
C ASN A 94 13.48 -25.46 -18.33
#